data_AF-A0A1G1DHS9-F1
#
_entry.id   AF-A0A1G1DHS9-F1
#
_cell.length_a   1.000
_cell.length_b   1.000
_cell.length_c   1.000
_cell.angle_alpha   90.00
_cell.angle_beta   90.00
_cell.angle_gamma   90.00
#
_symmetry.space_group_name_H-M   'P 1'
#
loop_
_entity.id
_entity.type
_entity.pdbx_description
1 polymer ?
#
loop_
_entity_poly.entity_id
_entity_poly.type
_entity_poly.pdbx_seq_one_letter_code
_entity_poly.pdbx_strand_id
1 'polypeptide(L)'
;MSEAIRYLNNAKEILSKTLIEDNIYADIKPVQEACGTAYLAVLKAIDEYLINKGISEAELPQSIEGYREMMKKHLSIHNGKLTKEFEMLYKELHIAGYYRGLHEDANIIKEIFKAARSFIDKIH
;
A
#
# COMPACT_ATOMS: atom_id res chain seq x y z
N MET A 1 -2.26 -14.13 11.15
CA MET A 1 -2.67 -12.99 10.30
C MET A 1 -1.38 -12.32 9.87
N SER A 2 -1.16 -12.07 8.58
CA SER A 2 0.09 -11.47 8.13
C SER A 2 0.24 -10.02 8.59
N GLU A 3 1.48 -9.54 8.70
CA GLU A 3 1.74 -8.17 9.13
C GLU A 3 1.18 -7.18 8.12
N ALA A 4 1.24 -7.49 6.83
CA ALA A 4 0.60 -6.69 5.78
C ALA A 4 -0.90 -6.44 6.05
N ILE A 5 -1.66 -7.48 6.41
CA ILE A 5 -3.09 -7.35 6.70
C ILE A 5 -3.33 -6.54 7.97
N ARG A 6 -2.47 -6.68 8.99
CA ARG A 6 -2.54 -5.88 10.21
C ARG A 6 -2.39 -4.39 9.91
N TYR A 7 -1.38 -4.00 9.13
CA TYR A 7 -1.19 -2.60 8.72
C TYR A 7 -2.37 -2.07 7.91
N LEU A 8 -2.89 -2.85 6.95
CA LEU A 8 -4.05 -2.42 6.16
C LEU A 8 -5.31 -2.23 7.04
N ASN A 9 -5.51 -3.06 8.05
CA ASN A 9 -6.61 -2.91 8.99
C ASN A 9 -6.44 -1.66 9.88
N ASN A 10 -5.22 -1.39 10.35
CA ASN A 10 -4.92 -0.17 11.11
C ASN A 10 -5.21 1.09 10.27
N ALA A 11 -4.83 1.08 8.98
CA ALA A 11 -5.14 2.18 8.08
C ALA A 11 -6.65 2.43 7.97
N LYS A 12 -7.46 1.37 7.88
CA LYS A 12 -8.93 1.46 7.87
C LYS A 12 -9.48 1.97 9.19
N GLU A 13 -8.88 1.57 10.31
CA GLU A 13 -9.28 2.03 11.64
C GLU A 13 -9.08 3.55 11.80
N ILE A 14 -7.97 4.10 11.30
CA ILE A 14 -7.72 5.54 11.28
C ILE A 14 -8.86 6.27 10.55
N LEU A 15 -9.19 5.81 9.34
CA LEU A 15 -10.27 6.40 8.54
C LEU A 15 -11.64 6.26 9.20
N SER A 16 -11.92 5.13 9.87
CA SER A 16 -13.20 4.88 10.54
C SER A 16 -13.52 5.87 11.67
N LYS A 17 -12.48 6.52 12.21
CA LYS A 17 -12.58 7.55 13.26
C LYS A 17 -12.55 8.97 12.69
N THR A 18 -12.39 9.12 11.38
CA THR A 18 -12.30 10.41 10.70
C THR A 18 -13.69 10.84 10.23
N LEU A 19 -14.08 12.07 10.55
CA LEU A 19 -15.37 12.63 10.16
C LEU A 19 -15.45 12.77 8.63
N ILE A 20 -16.61 12.41 8.07
CA ILE A 20 -16.94 12.57 6.65
C ILE A 20 -18.16 13.49 6.54
N GLU A 21 -18.03 14.56 5.76
CA GLU A 21 -19.09 15.51 5.43
C GLU A 21 -19.25 15.54 3.90
N ASP A 22 -20.46 15.31 3.39
CA ASP A 22 -20.74 15.27 1.95
C ASP A 22 -19.78 14.37 1.14
N ASN A 23 -19.42 13.20 1.71
CA ASN A 23 -18.48 12.23 1.13
C ASN A 23 -17.01 12.71 1.05
N ILE A 24 -16.68 13.79 1.76
CA ILE A 24 -15.34 14.35 1.88
C ILE A 24 -14.85 14.18 3.33
N TYR A 25 -13.61 13.74 3.52
CA TYR A 25 -12.99 13.72 4.84
C TYR A 25 -12.78 15.16 5.33
N ALA A 26 -13.30 15.48 6.51
CA ALA A 26 -13.24 16.83 7.08
C ALA A 26 -11.82 17.22 7.57
N ASP A 27 -10.95 16.23 7.81
CA ASP A 27 -9.56 16.43 8.19
C ASP A 27 -8.64 15.54 7.32
N ILE A 28 -7.74 16.18 6.59
CA ILE A 28 -6.79 15.51 5.70
C ILE A 28 -5.70 14.75 6.48
N LYS A 29 -5.35 15.18 7.70
CA LYS A 29 -4.22 14.60 8.44
C LYS A 29 -4.41 13.10 8.73
N PRO A 30 -5.53 12.64 9.30
CA PRO A 30 -5.79 11.21 9.47
C PRO A 30 -5.79 10.44 8.14
N VAL A 31 -6.23 11.07 7.04
CA VAL A 31 -6.21 10.44 5.72
C VAL A 31 -4.79 10.24 5.22
N GLN A 32 -3.89 11.21 5.42
CA GLN A 32 -2.47 11.06 5.10
C GLN A 32 -1.83 9.93 5.93
N GLU A 33 -2.11 9.87 7.23
CA GLU A 33 -1.64 8.81 8.12
C GLU A 33 -2.14 7.41 7.69
N ALA A 34 -3.41 7.32 7.30
CA ALA A 34 -4.00 6.10 6.78
C ALA A 34 -3.36 5.68 5.46
N CYS A 35 -3.14 6.61 4.53
CA CYS A 35 -2.46 6.34 3.25
C CYS A 35 -1.03 5.84 3.47
N GLY A 36 -0.27 6.47 4.38
CA GLY A 36 1.07 6.02 4.74
C GLY A 36 1.07 4.61 5.34
N THR A 37 0.13 4.33 6.23
CA THR A 37 -0.02 3.01 6.86
C THR A 37 -0.43 1.93 5.85
N ALA A 38 -1.32 2.25 4.91
CA ALA A 38 -1.71 1.34 3.84
C ALA A 38 -0.57 1.10 2.84
N TYR A 39 0.27 2.10 2.56
CA TYR A 39 1.47 1.91 1.75
C TYR A 39 2.48 0.97 2.44
N LEU A 40 2.68 1.11 3.75
CA LEU A 40 3.50 0.17 4.53
C LEU A 40 2.94 -1.25 4.48
N ALA A 41 1.62 -1.44 4.46
CA ALA A 41 1.00 -2.75 4.26
C ALA A 41 1.41 -3.40 2.93
N VAL A 42 1.45 -2.61 1.85
CA VAL A 42 1.88 -3.05 0.52
C VAL A 42 3.35 -3.49 0.54
N LEU A 43 4.23 -2.70 1.17
CA LEU A 43 5.66 -3.06 1.29
C LEU A 43 5.86 -4.32 2.13
N LYS A 44 5.14 -4.45 3.25
CA LYS A 44 5.21 -5.64 4.11
C LYS A 44 4.79 -6.91 3.39
N ALA A 45 3.80 -6.84 2.51
CA ALA A 45 3.41 -8.00 1.70
C ALA A 45 4.52 -8.41 0.71
N ILE A 46 5.24 -7.44 0.14
CA ILE A 46 6.39 -7.72 -0.73
C ILE A 46 7.54 -8.32 0.10
N ASP A 47 7.84 -7.76 1.26
CA ASP A 47 8.88 -8.27 2.18
C ASP A 47 8.59 -9.74 2.56
N GLU A 48 7.36 -10.02 3.02
CA GLU A 48 6.92 -11.37 3.40
C GLU A 48 7.08 -12.35 2.23
N TYR A 49 6.70 -11.96 1.01
CA TYR A 49 6.90 -12.78 -0.18
C TYR A 49 8.37 -13.05 -0.48
N LEU A 50 9.23 -12.03 -0.42
CA LEU A 50 10.66 -12.17 -0.68
C LEU A 50 11.33 -13.09 0.35
N ILE A 51 10.98 -12.93 1.63
CA ILE A 51 11.44 -13.81 2.71
C ILE A 51 11.00 -15.25 2.46
N ASN A 52 9.73 -15.47 2.07
CA ASN A 52 9.23 -16.80 1.73
C ASN A 52 9.93 -17.42 0.50
N LYS A 53 10.57 -16.61 -0.34
CA LYS A 53 11.43 -17.05 -1.45
C LYS A 53 12.90 -17.28 -1.05
N GLY A 54 13.24 -17.09 0.22
CA GLY A 54 14.57 -17.31 0.77
C GLY A 54 15.49 -16.09 0.75
N ILE A 55 14.97 -14.89 0.47
CA ILE A 55 15.73 -13.63 0.60
C ILE A 55 15.83 -13.29 2.09
N SER A 56 17.03 -12.98 2.57
CA SER A 56 17.22 -12.63 3.98
C SER A 56 16.70 -11.22 4.28
N GLU A 57 16.32 -10.95 5.53
CA GLU A 57 15.87 -9.62 5.95
C GLU A 57 16.89 -8.51 5.66
N ALA A 58 18.19 -8.84 5.70
CA ALA A 58 19.28 -7.89 5.42
C ALA A 58 19.37 -7.49 3.93
N GLU A 59 18.80 -8.30 3.04
CA GLU A 59 18.77 -8.07 1.59
C GLU A 59 17.48 -7.38 1.13
N LEU A 60 16.53 -7.15 2.04
CA LEU A 60 15.28 -6.48 1.71
C LEU A 60 15.53 -5.04 1.23
N PRO A 61 14.74 -4.57 0.25
CA PRO A 61 14.92 -3.26 -0.32
C PRO A 61 14.57 -2.14 0.67
N GLN A 62 15.39 -1.09 0.65
CA GLN A 62 15.22 0.11 1.49
C GLN A 62 14.78 1.35 0.70
N SER A 63 14.66 1.23 -0.63
CA SER A 63 14.23 2.29 -1.53
C SER A 63 13.18 1.78 -2.50
N ILE A 64 12.38 2.69 -3.05
CA ILE A 64 11.37 2.35 -4.05
C ILE A 64 12.01 1.72 -5.30
N GLU A 65 13.20 2.17 -5.71
CA GLU A 65 13.99 1.54 -6.76
C GLU A 65 14.37 0.10 -6.40
N GLY A 66 14.75 -0.16 -5.14
CA GLY A 66 15.02 -1.50 -4.65
C GLY A 66 13.78 -2.40 -4.73
N TYR A 67 12.61 -1.92 -4.29
CA TYR A 67 11.37 -2.68 -4.40
C TYR A 67 11.02 -2.99 -5.87
N ARG A 68 11.17 -2.02 -6.77
CA ARG A 68 10.95 -2.22 -8.22
C ARG A 68 11.85 -3.33 -8.78
N GLU A 69 13.13 -3.30 -8.46
CA GLU A 69 14.08 -4.31 -8.92
C GLU A 69 13.80 -5.69 -8.33
N MET A 70 13.48 -5.79 -7.04
CA MET A 70 13.11 -7.05 -6.39
C MET A 70 11.83 -7.62 -6.97
N MET A 71 10.81 -6.79 -7.20
CA MET A 71 9.58 -7.22 -7.87
C MET A 71 9.85 -7.74 -9.28
N LYS A 72 10.67 -7.03 -10.06
CA LYS A 72 11.03 -7.46 -11.42
C LYS A 72 11.73 -8.81 -11.42
N LYS A 73 12.61 -9.06 -10.45
CA LYS A 73 13.38 -10.31 -10.33
C LYS A 73 12.55 -11.48 -9.79
N HIS A 74 11.71 -11.25 -8.80
CA HIS A 74 11.10 -12.32 -8.00
C HIS A 74 9.57 -12.45 -8.14
N LEU A 75 8.87 -11.39 -8.55
CA LEU A 75 7.40 -11.36 -8.66
C LEU A 75 6.92 -11.28 -10.12
N SER A 76 7.74 -10.75 -11.04
CA SER A 76 7.32 -10.44 -12.42
C SER A 76 7.60 -11.51 -13.46
N ILE A 77 7.84 -12.77 -13.06
CA ILE A 77 8.20 -13.86 -13.99
C ILE A 77 7.07 -14.15 -15.02
N HIS A 78 5.81 -13.76 -14.76
CA HIS A 78 4.69 -14.09 -15.67
C HIS A 78 3.71 -12.98 -16.09
N ASN A 79 3.70 -11.77 -15.54
CA ASN A 79 2.79 -10.73 -16.05
C ASN A 79 3.08 -9.34 -15.47
N GLY A 80 3.69 -8.42 -16.22
CA GLY A 80 4.02 -7.04 -15.78
C GLY A 80 2.85 -6.21 -15.22
N LYS A 81 1.63 -6.76 -15.22
CA LYS A 81 0.45 -6.30 -14.49
C LYS A 81 0.74 -6.00 -13.01
N LEU A 82 1.43 -6.89 -12.28
CA LEU A 82 1.66 -6.68 -10.84
C LEU A 82 2.58 -5.49 -10.57
N THR A 83 3.62 -5.30 -11.38
CA THR A 83 4.48 -4.10 -11.30
C THR A 83 3.69 -2.83 -11.57
N LYS A 84 2.77 -2.83 -12.56
CA LYS A 84 1.91 -1.67 -12.82
C LYS A 84 0.97 -1.37 -11.66
N GLU A 85 0.41 -2.39 -11.02
CA GLU A 85 -0.42 -2.24 -9.83
C GLU A 85 0.37 -1.63 -8.66
N PHE A 86 1.61 -2.09 -8.43
CA PHE A 86 2.50 -1.50 -7.44
C PHE A 86 2.82 -0.03 -7.74
N GLU A 87 3.16 0.32 -8.98
CA GLU A 87 3.42 1.71 -9.36
C GLU A 87 2.20 2.62 -9.16
N MET A 88 0.99 2.10 -9.41
CA MET A 88 -0.24 2.82 -9.11
C MET A 88 -0.37 3.03 -7.59
N LEU A 89 -0.22 1.98 -6.78
CA LEU A 89 -0.32 2.09 -5.32
C LEU A 89 0.73 3.02 -4.72
N TYR A 90 1.95 3.02 -5.25
CA TYR A 90 2.98 3.99 -4.86
C TYR A 90 2.54 5.43 -5.15
N LYS A 91 1.99 5.70 -6.34
CA LYS A 91 1.53 7.05 -6.70
C LYS A 91 0.34 7.49 -5.86
N GLU A 92 -0.65 6.63 -5.68
CA GLU A 92 -1.89 6.96 -4.96
C GLU A 92 -1.68 7.00 -3.45
N LEU A 93 -1.09 5.97 -2.83
CA LEU A 93 -0.96 5.92 -1.37
C LEU A 93 0.21 6.75 -0.85
N HIS A 94 1.39 6.64 -1.47
CA HIS A 94 2.59 7.30 -0.94
C HIS A 94 2.68 8.76 -1.40
N ILE A 95 2.58 9.02 -2.70
CA ILE A 95 2.79 10.36 -3.25
C ILE A 95 1.55 11.24 -3.08
N ALA A 96 0.41 10.85 -3.65
CA ALA A 96 -0.80 11.66 -3.63
C ALA A 96 -1.47 11.68 -2.25
N GLY A 97 -1.65 10.52 -1.64
CA GLY A 97 -2.25 10.36 -0.31
C GLY A 97 -1.35 10.90 0.80
N TYR A 98 -0.34 10.12 1.19
CA TYR A 98 0.50 10.44 2.35
C TYR A 98 1.28 11.76 2.17
N TYR A 99 2.07 11.91 1.11
CA TYR A 99 3.00 13.02 0.99
C TYR A 99 2.32 14.34 0.60
N ARG A 100 1.35 14.31 -0.32
CA ARG A 100 0.71 15.53 -0.86
C ARG A 100 -0.66 15.84 -0.27
N GLY A 101 -1.35 14.88 0.35
CA GLY A 101 -2.69 15.10 0.92
C GLY A 101 -3.76 15.42 -0.11
N LEU A 102 -3.75 14.76 -1.27
CA LEU A 102 -4.63 15.09 -2.40
C LEU A 102 -5.95 14.29 -2.44
N HIS A 103 -6.16 13.38 -1.49
CA HIS A 103 -7.31 12.49 -1.48
C HIS A 103 -8.27 12.85 -0.33
N GLU A 104 -9.22 13.72 -0.61
CA GLU A 104 -10.27 14.10 0.36
C GLU A 104 -11.58 13.30 0.14
N ASP A 105 -11.83 12.82 -1.10
CA ASP A 105 -13.02 12.03 -1.43
C ASP A 105 -12.93 10.60 -0.86
N ALA A 106 -13.92 10.26 -0.03
CA ALA A 106 -13.99 8.95 0.64
C ALA A 106 -14.13 7.76 -0.33
N ASN A 107 -14.78 7.95 -1.48
CA ASN A 107 -14.91 6.91 -2.51
C ASN A 107 -13.58 6.63 -3.19
N ILE A 108 -12.78 7.67 -3.45
CA ILE A 108 -11.42 7.51 -4.02
C ILE A 108 -10.56 6.69 -3.06
N ILE A 109 -10.52 7.08 -1.78
CA ILE A 109 -9.76 6.34 -0.75
C ILE A 109 -10.21 4.87 -0.65
N LYS A 110 -11.52 4.62 -0.70
CA LYS A 110 -12.09 3.27 -0.65
C LYS A 110 -11.60 2.40 -1.81
N GLU A 111 -11.60 2.91 -3.04
CA GLU A 111 -11.13 2.14 -4.20
C GLU A 111 -9.61 1.93 -4.17
N ILE A 112 -8.83 2.91 -3.72
CA ILE A 112 -7.38 2.74 -3.52
C ILE A 112 -7.09 1.64 -2.49
N PHE A 113 -7.79 1.63 -1.35
CA PHE A 113 -7.60 0.64 -0.29
C PHE A 113 -8.05 -0.77 -0.72
N LYS A 114 -9.07 -0.85 -1.57
CA LYS A 114 -9.50 -2.10 -2.20
C LYS A 114 -8.45 -2.61 -3.19
N ALA A 115 -7.82 -1.72 -3.97
CA ALA A 115 -6.72 -2.09 -4.84
C ALA A 115 -5.51 -2.56 -4.05
N ALA A 116 -5.17 -1.90 -2.93
CA ALA A 116 -4.10 -2.33 -2.02
C ALA A 116 -4.39 -3.72 -1.45
N ARG A 117 -5.64 -3.98 -1.02
CA ARG A 117 -6.05 -5.30 -0.56
C ARG A 117 -5.88 -6.36 -1.65
N SER A 118 -6.37 -6.08 -2.85
CA SER A 118 -6.26 -7.01 -3.99
C SER A 118 -4.81 -7.29 -4.37
N PHE A 119 -3.92 -6.31 -4.28
CA PHE A 119 -2.49 -6.49 -4.52
C PHE A 119 -1.87 -7.43 -3.48
N ILE A 120 -2.15 -7.20 -2.19
CA ILE A 120 -1.67 -8.06 -1.09
C ILE A 120 -2.16 -9.50 -1.28
N ASP A 121 -3.45 -9.69 -1.58
CA ASP A 121 -4.06 -11.02 -1.77
C ASP A 121 -3.51 -11.77 -3.00
N LYS A 122 -2.88 -11.09 -3.99
CA LYS A 122 -2.26 -11.74 -5.16
C LYS A 122 -0.85 -12.26 -4.89
N ILE A 123 -0.19 -11.70 -3.88
CA ILE A 123 1.20 -11.99 -3.56
C ILE A 123 1.28 -13.00 -2.40
N HIS A 124 0.19 -13.12 -1.63
CA HIS A 124 0.01 -14.15 -0.62
C HIS A 124 -0.54 -15.47 -1.17
#